data_AF-A0A6M4FZQ7-F1
#
_entry.id   AF-A0A6M4FZQ7-F1
#
_cell.length_a   1.000
_cell.length_b   1.000
_cell.length_c   1.000
_cell.angle_alpha   90.00
_cell.angle_beta   90.00
_cell.angle_gamma   90.00
#
_symmetry.space_group_name_H-M   'P 1'
#
loop_
_entity.id
_entity.type
_entity.pdbx_description
1 polymer ?
#
loop_
_entity_poly.entity_id
_entity_poly.type
_entity_poly.pdbx_seq_one_letter_code
_entity_poly.pdbx_strand_id
1 'polypeptide(L)'
;MQGQIRVEVEPEFREEESAPGEGRYVFSYTVTVHNASRHSIQLMARHWKITQGSGKVQEVRGKGVVGQQPMIGPGQQFRYTSRAILDGPVGVMEGDYTCVDTASQRPFEVAIAPFRLAGPNQVH
;
A
#
# COMPACT_ATOMS: atom_id res chain seq x y z
N MET A 1 18.08 -8.57 3.66
CA MET A 1 17.39 -7.29 3.95
C MET A 1 15.95 -7.28 3.46
N GLN A 2 15.67 -7.49 2.17
CA GLN A 2 14.30 -7.52 1.64
C GLN A 2 13.36 -8.48 2.41
N GLY A 3 13.77 -9.73 2.61
CA GLY A 3 12.97 -10.73 3.36
C GLY A 3 12.81 -10.48 4.87
N GLN A 4 13.26 -9.34 5.39
CA GLN A 4 13.09 -8.95 6.80
C GLN A 4 12.17 -7.73 6.95
N ILE A 5 11.70 -7.16 5.83
CA ILE A 5 10.71 -6.09 5.85
C ILE A 5 9.38 -6.69 5.44
N ARG A 6 8.38 -6.60 6.31
CA ARG A 6 7.03 -7.11 6.05
C ARG A 6 6.07 -5.95 5.89
N VAL A 7 5.21 -6.03 4.88
CA VAL A 7 4.12 -5.07 4.66
C VAL A 7 2.80 -5.78 4.89
N GLU A 8 2.01 -5.25 5.80
CA GLU A 8 0.64 -5.70 6.07
C GLU A 8 -0.32 -4.60 5.61
N VAL A 9 -1.42 -4.99 4.97
CA VAL A 9 -2.42 -4.05 4.45
C VAL A 9 -3.81 -4.48 4.85
N GLU A 10 -4.55 -3.54 5.46
CA GLU A 10 -5.92 -3.72 5.92
C GLU A 10 -6.84 -2.79 5.12
N PRO A 11 -7.51 -3.29 4.06
CA PRO A 11 -8.46 -2.52 3.28
C PRO A 11 -9.83 -2.45 3.95
N GLU A 12 -10.53 -1.33 3.76
CA GLU A 12 -11.88 -1.08 4.27
C GLU A 12 -12.68 -0.28 3.23
N PHE A 13 -13.92 -0.70 2.97
CA PHE A 13 -14.83 0.05 2.12
C PHE A 13 -15.45 1.22 2.90
N ARG A 14 -15.45 2.41 2.30
CA ARG A 14 -15.97 3.63 2.91
C ARG A 14 -17.33 3.97 2.30
N GLU A 15 -18.39 3.42 2.88
CA GLU A 15 -19.77 3.59 2.39
C GLU A 15 -20.17 5.07 2.31
N GLU A 16 -19.91 5.83 3.38
CA GLU A 16 -20.24 7.27 3.46
C GLU A 16 -19.51 8.14 2.42
N GLU A 17 -18.36 7.69 1.91
CA GLU A 17 -17.56 8.42 0.92
C GLU A 17 -17.81 7.92 -0.52
N SER A 18 -18.58 6.84 -0.67
CA SER A 18 -18.85 6.17 -1.94
C SER A 18 -20.20 6.60 -2.53
N ALA A 19 -20.27 6.59 -3.86
CA ALA A 19 -21.50 6.79 -4.61
C ALA A 19 -21.61 5.69 -5.69
N PRO A 20 -22.08 4.48 -5.34
CA PRO A 20 -22.15 3.36 -6.27
C PRO A 20 -22.96 3.65 -7.54
N GLY A 21 -24.04 4.45 -7.43
CA GLY A 21 -24.84 4.89 -8.57
C GLY A 21 -24.10 5.78 -9.57
N GLU A 22 -22.97 6.37 -9.16
CA GLU A 22 -22.09 7.20 -10.00
C GLU A 22 -20.79 6.44 -10.40
N GLY A 23 -20.69 5.14 -10.07
CA GLY A 23 -19.48 4.37 -10.31
C GLY A 23 -18.29 4.81 -9.45
N ARG A 24 -18.53 5.42 -8.29
CA ARG A 24 -17.47 5.89 -7.38
C ARG A 24 -17.41 5.04 -6.13
N TYR A 25 -16.36 4.22 -6.00
CA TYR A 25 -16.15 3.34 -4.84
C TYR A 25 -14.89 3.77 -4.10
N VAL A 26 -15.05 4.22 -2.86
CA VAL A 26 -13.95 4.70 -2.03
C VAL A 26 -13.55 3.63 -1.02
N PHE A 27 -12.26 3.34 -0.98
CA PHE A 27 -11.66 2.44 -0.02
C PHE A 27 -10.60 3.18 0.78
N SER A 28 -10.56 2.96 2.09
CA SER A 28 -9.35 3.20 2.86
C SER A 28 -8.51 1.94 2.89
N TYR A 29 -7.20 2.12 3.01
CA TYR A 29 -6.30 1.01 3.31
C TYR A 29 -5.29 1.48 4.34
N THR A 30 -5.11 0.70 5.39
CA THR A 30 -4.10 0.96 6.40
C THR A 30 -2.93 0.03 6.18
N VAL A 31 -1.75 0.60 5.97
CA VAL A 31 -0.52 -0.14 5.77
C VAL A 31 0.30 -0.12 7.05
N THR A 32 0.84 -1.27 7.44
CA THR A 32 1.86 -1.38 8.48
C THR A 32 3.13 -1.98 7.89
N VAL A 33 4.22 -1.23 7.92
CA VAL A 33 5.54 -1.66 7.47
C VAL A 33 6.37 -2.04 8.69
N HIS A 34 6.72 -3.31 8.82
CA HIS A 34 7.51 -3.85 9.93
C HIS A 34 8.96 -4.04 9.50
N ASN A 35 9.90 -3.54 10.29
CA ASN A 35 11.32 -3.76 10.08
C ASN A 35 11.85 -4.80 11.08
N ALA A 36 11.98 -6.06 10.65
CA ALA A 36 12.60 -7.13 11.44
C ALA A 36 14.11 -7.26 11.14
N SER A 37 14.70 -6.33 10.41
CA SER A 37 16.14 -6.31 10.13
C SER A 37 16.94 -5.72 11.29
N ARG A 38 18.26 -5.80 11.20
CA ARG A 38 19.17 -5.25 12.22
C ARG A 38 19.50 -3.77 12.01
N HIS A 39 19.12 -3.19 10.87
CA HIS A 39 19.44 -1.81 10.52
C HIS A 39 18.17 -1.00 10.35
N SER A 40 18.26 0.31 10.54
CA SER A 40 17.19 1.20 10.15
C SER A 40 17.03 1.21 8.63
N ILE A 41 15.80 1.40 8.18
CA ILE A 41 15.48 1.59 6.76
C ILE A 41 14.77 2.92 6.59
N GLN A 42 14.91 3.53 5.43
CA GLN A 42 14.13 4.72 5.08
C GLN A 42 13.30 4.46 3.83
N LEU A 43 11.98 4.67 3.91
CA LEU A 43 11.06 4.51 2.78
C LEU A 43 11.13 5.76 1.89
N MET A 44 11.61 5.58 0.66
CA MET A 44 11.90 6.67 -0.28
C MET A 44 10.78 6.93 -1.27
N ALA A 45 10.19 5.86 -1.79
CA ALA A 45 9.18 5.94 -2.83
C ALA A 45 8.22 4.76 -2.74
N ARG A 46 7.08 4.91 -3.40
CA ARG A 46 6.06 3.88 -3.57
C ARG A 46 5.71 3.75 -5.05
N HIS A 47 5.40 2.53 -5.43
CA HIS A 47 4.75 2.20 -6.68
C HIS A 47 3.54 1.31 -6.37
N TRP A 48 2.40 1.69 -6.92
CA TRP A 48 1.16 0.94 -6.83
C TRP A 48 0.69 0.57 -8.22
N LYS A 49 0.26 -0.68 -8.39
CA LYS A 49 -0.50 -1.17 -9.52
C LYS A 49 -1.90 -1.54 -9.03
N ILE A 50 -2.89 -0.89 -9.61
CA ILE A 50 -4.30 -0.99 -9.23
C ILE A 50 -5.03 -1.62 -10.42
N THR A 51 -5.52 -2.84 -10.23
CA THR A 51 -6.30 -3.56 -11.23
C THR A 51 -7.77 -3.48 -10.87
N GLN A 52 -8.57 -2.83 -11.70
CA GLN A 52 -10.02 -2.74 -11.53
C GLN A 52 -10.69 -4.09 -11.82
N GLY A 53 -11.91 -4.31 -11.34
CA GLY A 53 -12.70 -5.49 -11.66
C GLY A 53 -12.97 -5.68 -13.17
N SER A 54 -12.90 -4.60 -13.96
CA SER A 54 -12.98 -4.63 -15.43
C SER A 54 -11.72 -5.14 -16.12
N GLY A 55 -10.62 -5.36 -15.39
CA GLY A 55 -9.30 -5.68 -15.92
C GLY A 55 -8.47 -4.44 -16.30
N LYS A 56 -9.02 -3.23 -16.20
CA LYS A 56 -8.27 -1.98 -16.41
C LYS A 56 -7.19 -1.82 -15.33
N VAL A 57 -5.96 -1.52 -15.75
CA VAL A 57 -4.83 -1.31 -14.84
C VAL A 57 -4.45 0.17 -14.79
N GLN A 58 -4.20 0.66 -13.57
CA GLN A 58 -3.63 1.97 -13.31
C GLN A 58 -2.36 1.83 -12.46
N GLU A 59 -1.32 2.57 -12.82
CA GLU A 59 -0.10 2.67 -12.02
C GLU A 59 0.02 4.05 -11.36
N VAL A 60 0.44 4.06 -10.10
CA VAL A 60 0.70 5.28 -9.33
C VAL A 60 2.09 5.20 -8.73
N ARG A 61 2.96 6.15 -9.10
CA ARG A 61 4.31 6.29 -8.53
C ARG A 61 4.41 7.59 -7.77
N GLY A 62 5.16 7.60 -6.67
CA GLY A 62 5.37 8.82 -5.91
C GLY A 62 6.45 8.70 -4.85
N LYS A 63 7.00 9.85 -4.44
CA LYS A 63 7.93 9.93 -3.32
C LYS A 63 7.20 9.69 -2.00
N GLY A 64 7.84 8.93 -1.13
CA GLY A 64 7.37 8.62 0.21
C GLY A 64 5.99 7.99 0.27
N VAL A 65 5.37 8.08 1.43
CA VAL A 65 3.98 7.69 1.74
C VAL A 65 3.35 8.82 2.53
N VAL A 66 2.10 9.19 2.21
CA VAL A 66 1.36 10.28 2.90
C VAL A 66 2.16 11.58 3.08
N GLY A 67 3.02 11.91 2.12
CA GLY A 67 3.88 13.11 2.16
C GLY A 67 5.14 12.98 3.00
N GLN A 68 5.44 11.78 3.53
CA GLN A 68 6.58 11.52 4.42
C GLN A 68 7.51 10.45 3.85
N GLN A 69 8.78 10.50 4.23
CA GLN A 69 9.79 9.47 3.94
C GLN A 69 10.27 8.86 5.27
N PRO A 70 9.45 8.00 5.89
CA PRO A 70 9.67 7.55 7.27
C PRO A 70 10.94 6.72 7.39
N MET A 71 11.65 6.92 8.50
CA MET A 71 12.71 6.04 8.96
C MET A 71 12.13 5.03 9.94
N ILE A 72 12.40 3.75 9.72
CA ILE A 72 11.88 2.64 10.52
C ILE A 72 13.06 1.92 11.14
N GLY A 73 13.23 2.03 12.46
CA GLY A 73 14.32 1.39 13.18
C GLY A 73 14.18 -0.14 13.29
N PRO A 74 15.24 -0.84 13.72
CA PRO A 74 15.19 -2.28 13.99
C PRO A 74 14.08 -2.63 15.00
N GLY A 75 13.23 -3.61 14.65
CA GLY A 75 12.11 -4.05 15.48
C GLY A 75 10.93 -3.07 15.51
N GLN A 76 11.01 -1.92 14.84
CA GLN A 76 9.95 -0.93 14.81
C GLN A 76 9.03 -1.13 13.60
N GLN A 77 7.89 -0.43 13.65
CA GLN A 77 6.93 -0.38 12.56
C GLN A 77 6.50 1.05 12.27
N PHE A 78 6.09 1.28 11.02
CA PHE A 78 5.44 2.52 10.60
C PHE A 78 4.05 2.18 10.06
N ARG A 79 3.03 2.86 10.57
CA ARG A 79 1.62 2.64 10.19
C ARG A 79 1.04 3.93 9.61
N TYR A 80 0.35 3.82 8.48
CA TYR A 80 -0.34 4.94 7.85
C TYR A 80 -1.61 4.48 7.14
N THR A 81 -2.59 5.38 7.01
CA THR A 81 -3.82 5.14 6.27
C THR A 81 -3.88 6.06 5.06
N SER A 82 -4.32 5.52 3.93
CA SER A 82 -4.59 6.28 2.71
C SER A 82 -5.88 5.80 2.05
N ARG A 83 -6.22 6.40 0.91
CA ARG A 83 -7.45 6.12 0.16
C ARG A 83 -7.15 5.70 -1.27
N ALA A 84 -8.00 4.85 -1.82
CA ALA A 84 -8.08 4.52 -3.23
C ALA A 84 -9.51 4.73 -3.70
N ILE A 85 -9.67 5.22 -4.93
CA ILE A 85 -10.97 5.38 -5.58
C ILE A 85 -10.99 4.45 -6.78
N LEU A 86 -11.96 3.54 -6.81
CA LEU A 86 -12.18 2.62 -7.91
C LEU A 86 -13.44 3.00 -8.68
N ASP A 87 -13.48 2.60 -9.96
CA ASP A 87 -14.64 2.75 -10.85
C ASP A 87 -15.63 1.58 -10.72
N GLY A 88 -15.31 0.58 -9.89
CA GLY A 88 -16.14 -0.59 -9.62
C GLY A 88 -16.05 -1.09 -8.18
N PRO A 89 -16.94 -2.03 -7.80
CA PRO A 89 -17.07 -2.53 -6.42
C PRO A 89 -15.93 -3.45 -5.97
N VAL A 90 -15.08 -3.88 -6.91
CA VAL A 90 -13.96 -4.80 -6.67
C VAL A 90 -12.73 -4.32 -7.44
N GLY A 91 -11.57 -4.44 -6.80
CA GLY A 91 -10.27 -4.28 -7.42
C GLY A 91 -9.17 -5.00 -6.64
N VAL A 92 -7.98 -5.03 -7.21
CA VAL A 92 -6.77 -5.57 -6.59
C VAL A 92 -5.69 -4.50 -6.62
N MET A 93 -5.05 -4.28 -5.48
CA MET A 93 -3.87 -3.43 -5.38
C MET A 93 -2.65 -4.28 -5.02
N GLU A 94 -1.55 -4.04 -5.70
CA GLU A 94 -0.24 -4.62 -5.45
C GLU A 94 0.83 -3.57 -5.73
N GLY A 95 2.07 -3.80 -5.33
CA GLY A 95 3.12 -2.82 -5.60
C GLY A 95 4.41 -3.08 -4.86
N ASP A 96 5.17 -2.02 -4.68
CA ASP A 96 6.47 -2.06 -4.04
C ASP A 96 6.82 -0.71 -3.40
N TYR A 97 7.63 -0.77 -2.35
CA TYR A 97 8.35 0.38 -1.84
C TYR A 97 9.81 0.34 -2.26
N THR A 98 10.33 1.48 -2.65
CA THR A 98 11.79 1.69 -2.69
C THR A 98 12.24 2.16 -1.31
N CYS A 99 13.11 1.40 -0.68
CA CYS A 99 13.72 1.70 0.61
C CYS A 99 15.24 1.86 0.46
N VAL A 100 15.87 2.53 1.42
CA VAL A 100 17.33 2.58 1.58
C VAL A 100 17.71 2.00 2.92
N ASP A 101 18.73 1.15 2.93
CA ASP A 101 19.40 0.69 4.14
C ASP A 101 20.28 1.81 4.68
N THR A 102 20.07 2.24 5.92
CA THR A 102 20.89 3.34 6.47
C THR A 102 22.34 2.94 6.69
N ALA A 103 22.64 1.65 6.88
CA ALA A 103 24.00 1.18 7.12
C ALA A 103 24.80 1.07 5.81
N SER A 104 24.20 0.52 4.76
CA SER A 104 24.89 0.32 3.47
C SER A 104 24.65 1.44 2.46
N GLN A 105 23.67 2.33 2.71
CA GLN A 105 23.22 3.38 1.79
C GLN A 105 22.77 2.85 0.42
N ARG A 106 22.44 1.55 0.33
CA ARG A 106 21.98 0.91 -0.91
C ARG A 106 20.46 0.89 -0.97
N PRO A 107 19.87 1.21 -2.14
CA PRO A 107 18.44 1.05 -2.35
C PRO A 107 18.07 -0.44 -2.46
N PHE A 108 16.87 -0.77 -2.03
CA PHE A 108 16.25 -2.09 -2.23
C PHE A 108 14.73 -1.97 -2.31
N GLU A 109 14.10 -2.94 -2.96
CA GLU A 109 12.64 -3.00 -3.10
C GLU A 109 12.01 -3.87 -2.01
N VAL A 110 10.84 -3.47 -1.55
CA VAL A 110 10.00 -4.23 -0.62
C VAL A 110 8.65 -4.43 -1.29
N ALA A 111 8.34 -5.66 -1.67
CA ALA A 111 7.09 -6.00 -2.32
C ALA A 111 5.90 -5.82 -1.36
N ILE A 112 4.80 -5.32 -1.91
CA ILE A 112 3.49 -5.28 -1.29
C ILE A 112 2.65 -6.34 -2.00
N ALA A 113 2.33 -7.41 -1.27
CA ALA A 113 1.55 -8.52 -1.82
C ALA A 113 0.16 -8.04 -2.31
N PRO A 114 -0.40 -8.66 -3.35
CA PRO A 114 -1.74 -8.32 -3.82
C PRO A 114 -2.78 -8.43 -2.72
N PHE A 115 -3.60 -7.40 -2.55
CA PHE A 115 -4.76 -7.41 -1.66
C PHE A 115 -6.00 -6.93 -2.39
N ARG A 116 -7.15 -7.47 -1.98
CA ARG A 116 -8.45 -7.14 -2.57
C ARG A 116 -9.05 -5.91 -1.91
N LEU A 117 -9.57 -5.02 -2.75
CA LEU A 117 -10.55 -4.00 -2.38
C LEU A 117 -11.91 -4.54 -2.78
N ALA A 118 -12.81 -4.73 -1.83
CA ALA A 118 -14.14 -5.30 -2.09
C ALA A 118 -15.19 -4.60 -1.23
N GLY A 119 -16.26 -4.11 -1.86
CA GLY A 119 -17.40 -3.56 -1.16
C GLY A 119 -18.19 -4.63 -0.38
N PRO A 120 -19.16 -4.21 0.47
CA PRO A 120 -20.04 -5.13 1.18
C PRO A 120 -20.74 -6.09 0.20
N ASN A 121 -20.94 -7.34 0.64
CA ASN A 121 -21.54 -8.43 -0.13
C ASN A 121 -20.75 -8.93 -1.36
N GLN A 122 -19.44 -8.68 -1.44
CA GLN A 122 -18.56 -9.19 -2.51
C GLN A 122 -17.62 -10.33 -2.05
N VAL A 123 -18.00 -11.06 -1.00
CA VAL A 123 -17.27 -12.25 -0.52
C VAL A 123 -17.84 -13.48 -1.24
N HIS A 124 -17.06 -14.07 -2.14
CA HIS A 124 -17.29 -15.43 -2.64
C HIS A 124 -15.95 -16.16 -2.68
#